data_AF-A0A9D4AM80-F1
#
_entry.id   AF-A0A9D4AM80-F1
#
_cell.length_a   1.000
_cell.length_b   1.000
_cell.length_c   1.000
_cell.angle_alpha   90.00
_cell.angle_beta   90.00
_cell.angle_gamma   90.00
#
_symmetry.space_group_name_H-M   'P 1'
#
loop_
_entity.id
_entity.type
_entity.pdbx_description
1 polymer ?
#
loop_
_entity_poly.entity_id
_entity_poly.type
_entity_poly.pdbx_seq_one_letter_code
_entity_poly.pdbx_strand_id
1 'polypeptide(L)'
;MERTLLELWRPLKGATIKPMGESGLYLIQFYHIIYLKKMILGGPNHLIIVHQLQKGEDPEEINFAFADFWVQVHDLPPRLPFNGLAKSIGNTMEIFLDYNASGRQII
;
A
#
# COMPACT_ATOMS: atom_id res chain seq x y z
N MET A 1 12.74 3.86 9.96
CA MET A 1 11.98 3.50 8.75
C MET A 1 12.89 2.95 7.66
N GLU A 2 13.95 3.67 7.28
CA GLU A 2 14.92 3.24 6.26
C GLU A 2 15.46 1.81 6.47
N ARG A 3 15.93 1.47 7.69
CA ARG A 3 16.41 0.11 8.01
C ARG A 3 15.34 -0.97 7.79
N THR A 4 14.10 -0.70 8.16
CA THR A 4 12.97 -1.63 7.98
C THR A 4 12.67 -1.86 6.50
N LEU A 5 12.68 -0.79 5.68
CA LEU A 5 12.49 -0.90 4.23
C LEU A 5 13.64 -1.67 3.57
N LEU A 6 14.89 -1.43 4.00
CA LEU A 6 16.08 -2.13 3.51
C LEU A 6 16.10 -3.61 3.89
N GLU A 7 15.67 -3.96 5.10
CA GLU A 7 15.56 -5.35 5.55
C GLU A 7 14.44 -6.11 4.83
N LEU A 8 13.32 -5.44 4.59
CA LEU A 8 12.12 -6.07 4.04
C LEU A 8 12.18 -6.21 2.52
N TRP A 9 12.76 -5.23 1.82
CA TRP A 9 12.92 -5.27 0.37
C TRP A 9 14.26 -5.80 -0.09
N ARG A 10 15.20 -6.00 0.85
CA ARG A 10 16.45 -6.76 0.72
C ARG A 10 16.93 -6.74 -0.73
N PRO A 11 17.46 -5.60 -1.24
CA PRO A 11 17.49 -5.27 -2.67
C PRO A 11 17.83 -6.51 -3.47
N LEU A 12 16.78 -7.13 -4.04
CA LEU A 12 16.88 -8.44 -4.68
C LEU A 12 17.91 -8.26 -5.78
N LYS A 13 19.14 -8.80 -5.59
CA LYS A 13 20.34 -8.58 -6.43
C LYS A 13 20.00 -7.83 -7.72
N GLY A 14 19.92 -6.48 -7.63
CA GLY A 14 19.36 -5.69 -8.71
C GLY A 14 18.19 -4.75 -8.37
N ALA A 15 18.21 -4.12 -7.19
CA ALA A 15 17.47 -2.90 -6.96
C ALA A 15 18.37 -1.84 -6.31
N THR A 16 18.16 -0.57 -6.65
CA THR A 16 18.84 0.56 -6.02
C THR A 16 17.80 1.43 -5.35
N ILE A 17 18.08 1.86 -4.12
CA ILE A 17 17.21 2.74 -3.33
C ILE A 17 17.95 4.07 -3.18
N LYS A 18 17.27 5.17 -3.50
CA LYS A 18 17.78 6.53 -3.31
C LYS A 18 16.75 7.33 -2.51
N PRO A 19 17.12 7.93 -1.36
CA PRO A 19 16.25 8.90 -0.71
C PRO A 19 16.07 10.12 -1.63
N MET A 20 14.88 10.71 -1.64
CA MET A 20 14.50 11.85 -2.48
C MET A 20 13.89 12.94 -1.62
N GLY A 21 14.10 14.22 -1.96
CA GLY A 21 13.42 15.37 -1.35
C GLY A 21 13.32 15.33 0.19
N GLU A 22 12.10 15.56 0.69
CA GLU A 22 11.76 15.55 2.12
C GLU A 22 11.86 14.16 2.78
N SER A 23 11.89 14.15 4.12
CA SER A 23 12.05 12.93 4.91
C SER A 23 10.89 11.95 4.71
N GLY A 24 11.12 10.86 3.96
CA GLY A 24 10.15 9.77 3.80
C GLY A 24 9.93 9.30 2.37
N LEU A 25 10.44 10.03 1.37
CA LEU A 25 10.35 9.63 -0.04
C LEU A 25 11.59 8.85 -0.46
N TYR A 26 11.36 7.75 -1.19
CA TYR A 26 12.41 6.86 -1.69
C TYR A 26 12.14 6.48 -3.14
N LEU A 27 13.12 6.70 -4.00
CA LEU A 27 13.13 6.19 -5.36
C LEU A 27 13.75 4.80 -5.37
N ILE A 28 12.99 3.83 -5.85
CA ILE A 28 13.44 2.44 -5.98
C ILE A 28 13.50 2.08 -7.45
N GLN A 29 14.70 1.80 -7.93
CA GLN A 29 14.94 1.36 -9.30
C GLN A 29 15.18 -0.14 -9.32
N PHE A 30 14.28 -0.88 -9.98
CA PHE A 30 14.45 -2.31 -10.23
C PHE A 30 15.04 -2.54 -11.63
N TYR A 31 16.02 -3.44 -11.76
CA TYR A 31 16.56 -3.81 -13.07
C TYR A 31 15.75 -4.91 -13.78
N HIS A 32 14.81 -5.55 -13.09
CA HIS A 32 13.96 -6.59 -13.68
C HIS A 32 12.51 -6.50 -13.18
N ILE A 33 11.55 -6.53 -14.11
CA ILE A 33 10.10 -6.36 -13.83
C ILE A 33 9.54 -7.41 -12.86
N ILE A 34 10.14 -8.61 -12.83
CA ILE A 34 9.75 -9.69 -11.91
C ILE A 34 9.93 -9.25 -10.44
N TYR A 35 10.96 -8.46 -10.14
CA TYR A 35 11.20 -7.99 -8.77
C TYR A 35 10.21 -6.91 -8.35
N LEU A 36 9.82 -6.01 -9.27
CA LEU A 36 8.75 -5.05 -9.04
C LEU A 36 7.44 -5.78 -8.71
N LYS A 37 7.05 -6.78 -9.51
CA LYS A 37 5.83 -7.55 -9.27
C LYS A 37 5.84 -8.26 -7.91
N LYS A 38 6.98 -8.82 -7.50
CA LYS A 38 7.12 -9.45 -6.19
C LYS A 38 7.01 -8.45 -5.04
N MET A 39 7.54 -7.24 -5.20
CA MET A 39 7.40 -6.17 -4.20
C MET A 39 5.93 -5.76 -4.04
N ILE A 40 5.21 -5.56 -5.14
CA ILE A 40 3.80 -5.15 -5.14
C ILE A 40 2.92 -6.23 -4.49
N LEU A 41 3.17 -7.51 -4.80
CA LEU A 41 2.37 -8.64 -4.30
C LEU A 41 2.76 -9.12 -2.90
N GLY A 42 4.02 -8.93 -2.49
CA GLY A 42 4.57 -9.43 -1.22
C GLY A 42 4.86 -8.33 -0.21
N GLY A 43 4.19 -7.17 -0.33
CA GLY A 43 4.45 -5.99 0.47
C GLY A 43 4.40 -6.25 1.99
N PRO A 44 5.09 -5.42 2.79
CA PRO A 44 5.04 -5.55 4.25
C PRO A 44 3.63 -5.46 4.81
N ASN A 45 3.44 -5.94 6.04
CA ASN A 45 2.27 -5.64 6.88
C ASN A 45 2.18 -4.16 7.33
N HIS A 46 2.75 -3.23 6.56
CA HIS A 46 2.71 -1.80 6.80
C HIS A 46 2.13 -1.13 5.55
N LEU A 47 1.35 -0.07 5.75
CA LEU A 47 0.83 0.72 4.64
C LEU A 47 1.98 1.41 3.92
N ILE A 48 2.19 1.06 2.65
CA ILE A 48 3.17 1.70 1.77
C ILE A 48 2.44 2.13 0.51
N ILE A 49 2.55 3.41 0.19
CA ILE A 49 2.05 3.97 -1.06
C ILE A 49 3.19 3.94 -2.07
N VAL A 50 2.93 3.33 -3.22
CA VAL A 50 3.92 3.20 -4.30
C VAL A 50 3.35 3.78 -5.59
N HIS A 51 4.19 4.52 -6.32
CA HIS A 51 3.86 5.01 -7.66
C HIS A 51 4.88 4.48 -8.66
N GLN A 52 4.41 3.89 -9.75
CA GLN A 52 5.29 3.50 -10.85
C GLN A 52 5.54 4.72 -11.74
N LEU A 53 6.71 5.33 -11.58
CA LEU A 53 7.14 6.47 -12.37
C LEU A 53 7.05 6.22 -13.88
N GLN A 54 6.38 7.13 -14.57
CA GLN A 54 6.35 7.19 -16.03
C GLN A 54 7.49 8.03 -16.59
N LYS A 55 7.73 7.88 -17.89
CA LYS A 55 8.80 8.62 -18.57
C LYS A 55 8.49 10.12 -18.54
N GLY A 56 9.39 10.89 -17.94
CA GLY A 56 9.29 12.35 -17.86
C GLY A 56 8.49 12.86 -16.65
N GLU A 57 7.98 11.97 -15.79
CA GLU A 57 7.46 12.39 -14.49
C GLU A 57 8.61 12.81 -13.57
N ASP A 58 8.41 13.90 -12.84
CA ASP A 58 9.26 14.29 -11.73
C ASP A 58 8.83 13.53 -10.47
N PRO A 59 9.70 12.70 -9.87
CA PRO A 59 9.38 12.01 -8.63
C PRO A 59 9.02 12.92 -7.46
N GLU A 60 9.49 14.16 -7.43
CA GLU A 60 9.24 15.12 -6.35
C GLU A 60 7.86 15.81 -6.49
N GLU A 61 7.25 15.78 -7.67
CA GLU A 61 5.91 16.32 -7.92
C GLU A 61 4.79 15.29 -7.72
N ILE A 62 5.13 14.03 -7.41
CA ILE A 62 4.14 12.99 -7.13
C ILE A 62 3.47 13.25 -5.79
N ASN A 63 2.15 13.43 -5.81
CA ASN A 63 1.35 13.59 -4.61
C ASN A 63 0.86 12.22 -4.08
N PHE A 64 1.37 11.81 -2.92
CA PHE A 64 0.96 10.59 -2.20
C PHE A 64 -0.19 10.85 -1.21
N ALA A 65 -1.24 11.56 -1.62
CA ALA A 65 -2.34 11.96 -0.74
C ALA A 65 -3.35 10.84 -0.41
N PHE A 66 -3.49 9.83 -1.29
CA PHE A 66 -4.51 8.79 -1.17
C PHE A 66 -3.89 7.40 -1.23
N ALA A 67 -4.50 6.46 -0.52
CA ALA A 67 -4.12 5.06 -0.53
C ALA A 67 -5.34 4.17 -0.31
N ASP A 68 -5.43 3.09 -1.08
CA ASP A 68 -6.43 2.05 -0.87
C ASP A 68 -5.88 1.06 0.17
N PHE A 69 -6.60 0.86 1.26
CA PHE A 69 -6.22 -0.10 2.30
C PHE A 69 -7.43 -0.75 2.96
N TRP A 70 -7.21 -1.95 3.51
CA TRP A 70 -8.21 -2.65 4.29
C TRP A 70 -8.25 -2.11 5.72
N VAL A 71 -9.46 -1.91 6.23
CA VAL A 71 -9.69 -1.65 7.66
C VAL A 71 -10.39 -2.85 8.26
N GLN A 72 -9.85 -3.37 9.35
CA GLN A 72 -10.48 -4.43 10.13
C GLN A 72 -11.32 -3.81 11.24
N VAL A 73 -12.61 -4.13 11.25
CA VAL A 73 -13.56 -3.67 12.28
C VAL A 73 -13.87 -4.84 13.20
N HIS A 74 -13.67 -4.63 14.50
CA HIS A 74 -13.92 -5.62 15.55
C HIS A 74 -15.22 -5.32 16.30
N ASP A 75 -15.68 -6.30 17.08
CA ASP A 75 -16.82 -6.17 18.01
C ASP A 75 -18.15 -5.73 17.38
N LEU A 76 -18.36 -6.11 16.10
CA LEU A 76 -19.62 -5.88 15.42
C LEU A 76 -20.72 -6.82 15.96
N PRO A 77 -21.96 -6.31 16.18
CA PRO A 77 -23.07 -7.15 16.62
C PRO A 77 -23.38 -8.28 15.63
N PRO A 78 -23.60 -9.52 16.09
CA PRO A 78 -23.67 -10.71 15.21
C PRO A 78 -24.88 -10.77 14.26
N ARG A 79 -25.83 -9.84 14.36
CA ARG A 79 -27.06 -9.81 13.54
C ARG A 79 -27.17 -8.59 12.64
N LEU A 80 -26.06 -7.87 12.43
CA LEU A 80 -26.05 -6.64 11.64
C LEU A 80 -25.86 -6.97 10.15
N PRO A 81 -26.75 -6.54 9.25
CA PRO A 81 -26.57 -6.76 7.82
C PRO A 81 -25.37 -5.95 7.31
N PHE A 82 -24.33 -6.66 6.86
CA PHE A 82 -23.06 -6.05 6.44
C PHE A 82 -23.16 -5.21 5.17
N ASN A 83 -24.10 -5.54 4.29
CA ASN A 83 -24.19 -5.02 2.92
C ASN A 83 -24.48 -3.50 2.86
N GLY A 84 -24.95 -2.89 3.96
CA GLY A 84 -25.11 -1.43 4.11
C GLY A 84 -24.18 -0.81 5.14
N LEU A 85 -23.85 -1.54 6.20
CA LEU A 85 -22.98 -1.07 7.28
C LEU A 85 -21.55 -0.81 6.78
N ALA A 86 -20.98 -1.75 6.02
CA ALA A 86 -19.60 -1.62 5.56
C ALA A 86 -19.40 -0.37 4.71
N LYS A 87 -20.35 -0.10 3.81
CA LYS A 87 -20.36 1.12 3.00
C LYS A 87 -20.52 2.38 3.84
N SER A 88 -21.39 2.37 4.84
CA SER A 88 -21.58 3.51 5.76
C SER A 88 -20.31 3.83 6.55
N ILE A 89 -19.64 2.81 7.09
CA ILE A 89 -18.38 2.96 7.83
C ILE A 89 -17.29 3.46 6.88
N GLY A 90 -17.10 2.80 5.73
CA GLY A 90 -16.06 3.18 4.77
C GLY A 90 -16.22 4.60 4.24
N ASN A 91 -17.45 5.02 3.94
CA ASN A 91 -17.74 6.37 3.49
C ASN A 91 -17.58 7.45 4.59
N THR A 92 -17.48 7.05 5.86
CA THR A 92 -17.15 8.00 6.94
C THR A 92 -15.67 8.36 6.93
N MET A 93 -14.82 7.44 6.46
CA MET A 93 -13.38 7.68 6.30
C MET A 93 -13.13 8.44 5.01
N GLU A 94 -13.55 7.87 3.88
CA GLU A 94 -13.45 8.53 2.58
C GLU A 94 -14.33 7.85 1.52
N ILE A 95 -13.73 7.11 0.58
CA ILE A 95 -14.44 6.38 -0.48
C ILE A 95 -14.44 4.89 -0.11
N PHE A 96 -15.62 4.33 0.10
CA PHE A 96 -15.77 2.88 0.23
C PHE A 96 -15.53 2.19 -1.12
N LEU A 97 -14.60 1.24 -1.15
CA LEU A 97 -14.30 0.44 -2.33
C LEU A 97 -14.97 -0.94 -2.27
N ASP A 98 -14.70 -1.72 -1.23
CA ASP A 98 -15.22 -3.08 -1.08
C ASP A 98 -15.21 -3.55 0.38
N TYR A 99 -15.85 -4.70 0.66
CA TYR A 99 -15.84 -5.36 1.96
C TYR A 99 -15.73 -6.88 1.84
N ASN A 100 -15.10 -7.50 2.84
CA ASN A 100 -15.02 -8.95 2.96
C ASN A 100 -15.53 -9.42 4.33
N ALA A 101 -16.64 -10.17 4.33
CA ALA A 101 -17.26 -10.71 5.54
C ALA A 101 -16.69 -12.08 5.97
N SER A 102 -15.82 -12.69 5.17
CA SER A 102 -15.29 -14.04 5.39
C SER A 102 -14.24 -14.13 6.48
N GLY A 103 -13.77 -13.00 7.02
CA GLY A 103 -12.68 -12.92 8.01
C GLY A 103 -11.31 -13.36 7.51
N ARG A 104 -11.18 -13.81 6.25
CA ARG A 104 -9.91 -14.11 5.60
C ARG A 104 -9.31 -12.83 5.04
N GLN A 105 -8.12 -12.49 5.53
CA GLN A 105 -7.25 -11.53 4.86
C GLN A 105 -6.94 -12.07 3.46
N ILE A 106 -7.34 -11.33 2.43
CA ILE A 106 -6.92 -11.62 1.06
C ILE A 106 -5.52 -11.02 0.95
N ILE A 107 -4.51 -11.89 0.95
CA ILE A 107 -3.10 -11.55 0.72
C ILE A 107 -2.77 -11.94 -0.72
#